data_AF-A0A7X7IQD2-F1
#
_entry.id   AF-A0A7X7IQD2-F1
#
_cell.length_a   1.000
_cell.length_b   1.000
_cell.length_c   1.000
_cell.angle_alpha   90.00
_cell.angle_beta   90.00
_cell.angle_gamma   90.00
#
_symmetry.space_group_name_H-M   'P 1'
#
loop_
_entity.id
_entity.type
_entity.pdbx_description
1 polymer ?
#
loop_
_entity_poly.entity_id
_entity_poly.type
_entity_poly.pdbx_seq_one_letter_code
_entity_poly.pdbx_strand_id
1 'polypeptide(L)'
;MEGSTLLLAGTAITIGFVHTLVGPDHYLPFIVMGEARRWGIRKTMLITFLCGLGHVLSSVVVGFIGIAAGISLSKLEFLEGFRGNIAAWLLIAFGLVYMLISLRALYRRRKHMHSHIHADGTAHEHEHDHSGGHSHIHLADRKNLTPWILFLIFILGPCEPLIPILMYPAAENNISGVILVAVLFSAVTIATMMAVVLTFRLGLSRINLKPLERYVNVIAGAVIMVSGLAIQFLGL
;
A
#
# COMPACT_ATOMS: atom_id res chain seq x y z
N MET A 1 33.59 -3.61 21.61
CA MET A 1 32.60 -2.60 21.19
C MET A 1 32.27 -2.70 19.70
N GLU A 2 33.21 -3.03 18.81
CA GLU A 2 32.95 -3.13 17.36
C GLU A 2 32.08 -4.34 16.94
N GLY A 3 32.22 -5.48 17.61
CA GLY A 3 31.47 -6.70 17.27
C GLY A 3 29.96 -6.60 17.50
N SER A 4 29.51 -5.93 18.56
CA SER A 4 28.08 -5.77 18.86
C SER A 4 27.39 -4.81 17.91
N THR A 5 28.06 -3.73 17.49
CA THR A 5 27.51 -2.76 16.54
C THR A 5 27.39 -3.34 15.13
N LEU A 6 28.37 -4.16 14.70
CA LEU A 6 28.31 -4.85 13.43
C LEU A 6 27.15 -5.86 13.36
N LEU A 7 26.93 -6.62 14.45
CA LEU A 7 25.81 -7.55 14.55
C LEU A 7 24.47 -6.82 14.50
N LEU A 8 24.32 -5.72 15.24
CA LEU A 8 23.10 -4.90 15.22
C LEU A 8 22.82 -4.30 13.84
N ALA A 9 23.85 -3.82 13.15
CA ALA A 9 23.72 -3.32 11.78
C ALA A 9 23.28 -4.44 10.83
N GLY A 10 23.88 -5.64 10.94
CA GLY A 10 23.49 -6.82 10.15
C GLY A 10 22.05 -7.24 10.41
N THR A 11 21.62 -7.25 11.67
CA THR A 11 20.23 -7.54 12.07
C THR A 11 19.26 -6.51 11.52
N ALA A 12 19.58 -5.21 11.64
CA ALA A 12 18.75 -4.12 11.11
C ALA A 12 18.55 -4.22 9.60
N ILE A 13 19.63 -4.52 8.86
CA ILE A 13 19.58 -4.70 7.40
C ILE A 13 18.76 -5.96 7.05
N THR A 14 19.03 -7.09 7.71
CA THR A 14 18.40 -8.37 7.38
C THR A 14 16.91 -8.33 7.69
N ILE A 15 16.53 -7.89 8.89
CA ILE A 15 15.14 -7.76 9.27
C ILE A 15 14.46 -6.72 8.38
N GLY A 16 15.09 -5.55 8.18
CA GLY A 16 14.62 -4.48 7.30
C GLY A 16 14.37 -4.91 5.84
N PHE A 17 15.11 -5.90 5.35
CA PHE A 17 14.90 -6.51 4.05
C PHE A 17 13.78 -7.55 4.09
N VAL A 18 13.88 -8.53 4.99
CA VAL A 18 12.99 -9.70 5.05
C VAL A 18 11.56 -9.29 5.37
N HIS A 19 11.34 -8.44 6.38
CA HIS A 19 10.00 -8.01 6.79
C HIS A 19 9.26 -7.28 5.65
N THR A 20 9.95 -6.43 4.89
CA THR A 20 9.42 -5.66 3.76
C THR A 20 9.11 -6.56 2.59
N LEU A 21 9.97 -7.56 2.35
CA LEU A 21 9.82 -8.48 1.23
C LEU A 21 8.68 -9.47 1.48
N VAL A 22 8.51 -9.92 2.73
CA VAL A 22 7.45 -10.85 3.14
C VAL A 22 6.11 -10.13 3.31
N GLY A 23 6.11 -8.88 3.80
CA GLY A 23 4.94 -8.05 4.03
C GLY A 23 4.30 -7.58 2.71
N PRO A 24 3.23 -8.25 2.22
CA PRO A 24 2.67 -7.95 0.91
C PRO A 24 2.01 -6.57 0.85
N ASP A 25 1.57 -6.08 2.01
CA ASP A 25 0.98 -4.77 2.23
C ASP A 25 1.94 -3.60 1.97
N HIS A 26 3.25 -3.82 2.06
CA HIS A 26 4.26 -2.78 1.87
C HIS A 26 4.43 -2.35 0.41
N TYR A 27 4.11 -3.22 -0.56
CA TYR A 27 4.33 -2.95 -1.98
C TYR A 27 3.12 -3.22 -2.87
N LEU A 28 2.28 -4.22 -2.55
CA LEU A 28 1.15 -4.60 -3.41
C LEU A 28 0.14 -3.46 -3.62
N PRO A 29 -0.27 -2.69 -2.61
CA PRO A 29 -1.22 -1.59 -2.81
C PRO A 29 -0.74 -0.59 -3.87
N PHE A 30 0.56 -0.27 -3.91
CA PHE A 30 1.10 0.67 -4.90
C PHE A 30 1.14 0.08 -6.31
N ILE A 31 1.53 -1.19 -6.44
CA ILE A 31 1.58 -1.88 -7.73
C ILE A 31 0.18 -1.93 -8.34
N VAL A 32 -0.79 -2.46 -7.59
CA VAL A 32 -2.14 -2.70 -8.11
C VAL A 32 -2.93 -1.41 -8.28
N MET A 33 -2.78 -0.42 -7.37
CA MET A 33 -3.43 0.88 -7.56
C MET A 33 -2.80 1.65 -8.71
N GLY A 34 -1.48 1.56 -8.87
CA GLY A 34 -0.80 2.18 -9.98
C GLY A 34 -1.30 1.62 -11.32
N GLU A 35 -1.62 0.33 -11.40
CA GLU A 35 -2.16 -0.28 -12.61
C GLU A 35 -3.64 0.11 -12.81
N ALA A 36 -4.46 -0.07 -11.77
CA ALA A 36 -5.88 0.24 -11.78
C ALA A 36 -6.19 1.71 -12.09
N ARG A 37 -5.35 2.64 -11.62
CA ARG A 37 -5.47 4.08 -11.86
C ARG A 37 -4.57 4.59 -13.00
N ARG A 38 -3.85 3.70 -13.70
CA ARG A 38 -2.90 4.05 -14.78
C ARG A 38 -1.90 5.14 -14.38
N TRP A 39 -1.37 5.07 -13.17
CA TRP A 39 -0.30 5.98 -12.76
C TRP A 39 0.95 5.70 -13.58
N GLY A 40 1.66 6.74 -14.03
CA GLY A 40 2.99 6.56 -14.62
C GLY A 40 4.00 6.06 -13.59
N ILE A 41 5.07 5.38 -14.04
CA ILE A 41 6.11 4.81 -13.15
C ILE A 41 6.63 5.86 -12.16
N ARG A 42 6.96 7.07 -12.64
CA ARG A 42 7.43 8.18 -11.79
C ARG A 42 6.46 8.50 -10.65
N LYS A 43 5.16 8.54 -10.96
CA LYS A 43 4.11 8.84 -9.97
C LYS A 43 3.98 7.71 -8.95
N THR A 44 3.96 6.46 -9.40
CA THR A 44 3.90 5.29 -8.50
C THR A 44 5.10 5.28 -7.56
N MET A 45 6.31 5.46 -8.09
CA MET A 45 7.55 5.48 -7.29
C MET A 45 7.57 6.64 -6.28
N LEU A 46 7.11 7.84 -6.67
CA LEU A 46 7.04 8.97 -5.75
C LEU A 46 6.05 8.71 -4.61
N ILE A 47 4.87 8.17 -4.91
CA ILE A 47 3.88 7.83 -3.88
C ILE A 47 4.43 6.74 -2.96
N THR A 48 5.01 5.67 -3.50
CA THR A 48 5.64 4.61 -2.72
C THR A 48 6.74 5.16 -1.81
N PHE A 49 7.60 6.04 -2.32
CA PHE A 49 8.67 6.66 -1.53
C PHE A 49 8.11 7.52 -0.38
N LEU A 50 7.13 8.37 -0.65
CA LEU A 50 6.52 9.22 0.38
C LEU A 50 5.80 8.39 1.45
N CYS A 51 5.07 7.34 1.04
CA CYS A 51 4.43 6.43 1.98
C CYS A 51 5.45 5.63 2.79
N GLY A 52 6.50 5.10 2.16
CA GLY A 52 7.58 4.38 2.86
C GLY A 52 8.31 5.28 3.85
N LEU A 53 8.59 6.53 3.48
CA LEU A 53 9.20 7.51 4.36
C LEU A 53 8.28 7.82 5.55
N GLY A 54 7.00 8.08 5.32
CA GLY A 54 6.03 8.33 6.39
C GLY A 54 5.86 7.15 7.34
N HIS A 55 5.77 5.94 6.78
CA HIS A 55 5.67 4.69 7.52
C HIS A 55 6.86 4.48 8.46
N VAL A 56 8.09 4.56 7.94
CA VAL A 56 9.27 4.32 8.79
C VAL A 56 9.49 5.47 9.77
N LEU A 57 9.37 6.73 9.34
CA LEU A 57 9.58 7.87 10.24
C LEU A 57 8.56 7.89 11.38
N SER A 58 7.31 7.48 11.15
CA SER A 58 6.31 7.42 12.22
C SER A 58 6.75 6.48 13.35
N SER A 59 7.27 5.30 13.00
CA SER A 59 7.74 4.28 13.96
C SER A 59 9.08 4.66 14.60
N VAL A 60 9.97 5.29 13.85
CA VAL A 60 11.21 5.89 14.39
C VAL A 60 10.87 6.94 15.44
N VAL A 61 9.95 7.86 15.16
CA VAL A 61 9.53 8.91 16.11
C VAL A 61 8.92 8.29 17.38
N VAL A 62 8.03 7.30 17.25
CA VAL A 62 7.49 6.57 18.40
C VAL A 62 8.59 5.89 19.20
N GLY A 63 9.55 5.24 18.55
CA GLY A 63 10.70 4.60 19.19
C GLY A 63 11.56 5.60 19.98
N PHE A 64 11.92 6.73 19.39
CA PHE A 64 12.70 7.78 20.06
C PHE A 64 11.96 8.39 21.25
N ILE A 65 10.65 8.68 21.11
CA ILE A 65 9.82 9.15 22.23
C ILE A 65 9.79 8.10 23.35
N GLY A 66 9.61 6.83 22.99
CA GLY A 66 9.61 5.70 23.91
C GLY A 66 10.91 5.58 24.71
N ILE A 67 12.05 5.66 24.03
CA ILE A 67 13.38 5.65 24.65
C ILE A 67 13.56 6.86 25.57
N ALA A 68 13.22 8.08 25.10
CA ALA A 68 13.38 9.30 25.88
C ALA A 68 12.51 9.34 27.13
N ALA A 69 11.30 8.78 27.07
CA ALA A 69 10.37 8.70 28.19
C ALA A 69 10.60 7.46 29.09
N GLY A 70 11.58 6.60 28.78
CA GLY A 70 11.86 5.37 29.52
C GLY A 70 10.69 4.37 29.50
N ILE A 71 9.89 4.36 28.42
CA ILE A 71 8.74 3.48 28.28
C ILE A 71 9.22 2.05 28.06
N SER A 72 8.61 1.09 28.76
CA SER A 72 8.92 -0.33 28.59
C SER A 72 8.61 -0.80 27.17
N LEU A 73 9.46 -1.71 26.66
CA LEU A 73 9.30 -2.32 25.32
C LEU A 73 7.86 -2.84 25.09
N SER A 74 7.29 -3.54 26.07
CA SER A 74 5.93 -4.08 25.99
C SER A 74 4.83 -3.05 25.74
N LYS A 75 4.97 -1.82 26.26
CA LYS A 75 3.99 -0.75 26.05
C LYS A 75 4.13 -0.13 24.67
N LEU A 76 5.36 -0.04 24.15
CA LEU A 76 5.62 0.43 22.80
C LEU A 76 5.13 -0.60 21.77
N GLU A 77 5.41 -1.88 21.99
CA GLU A 77 4.89 -2.98 21.15
C GLU A 77 3.35 -3.01 21.15
N PHE A 78 2.71 -2.79 22.30
CA PHE A 78 1.25 -2.69 22.35
C PHE A 78 0.72 -1.50 21.52
N LEU A 79 1.39 -0.35 21.58
CA LEU A 79 1.02 0.83 20.81
C LEU A 79 1.22 0.61 19.30
N GLU A 80 2.33 0.01 18.89
CA GLU A 80 2.56 -0.40 17.50
C GLU A 80 1.54 -1.45 17.04
N GLY A 81 1.26 -2.47 17.82
CA GLY A 81 0.25 -3.48 17.47
C GLY A 81 -1.15 -2.88 17.34
N PHE A 82 -1.50 -1.90 18.17
CA PHE A 82 -2.76 -1.16 18.01
C PHE A 82 -2.80 -0.34 16.72
N ARG A 83 -1.70 0.36 16.40
CA ARG A 83 -1.51 1.07 15.13
C ARG A 83 -1.64 0.11 13.93
N GLY A 84 -1.06 -1.09 14.03
CA GLY A 84 -1.12 -2.16 13.03
C GLY A 84 -2.52 -2.65 12.78
N ASN A 85 -3.26 -2.93 13.84
CA ASN A 85 -4.65 -3.35 13.75
C ASN A 85 -5.50 -2.29 13.02
N ILE A 86 -5.31 -1.00 13.34
CA ILE A 86 -6.00 0.09 12.61
C ILE A 86 -5.63 0.08 11.12
N ALA A 87 -4.33 0.00 10.79
CA ALA A 87 -3.86 0.00 9.41
C ALA A 87 -4.41 -1.22 8.62
N ALA A 88 -4.42 -2.40 9.24
CA ALA A 88 -4.96 -3.62 8.66
C ALA A 88 -6.46 -3.49 8.34
N TRP A 89 -7.27 -3.01 9.29
CA TRP A 89 -8.70 -2.77 9.05
C TRP A 89 -8.95 -1.71 7.98
N LEU A 90 -8.14 -0.64 7.95
CA LEU A 90 -8.24 0.36 6.90
C LEU A 90 -7.91 -0.22 5.51
N LEU A 91 -6.90 -1.10 5.39
CA LEU A 91 -6.59 -1.82 4.15
C LEU A 91 -7.73 -2.74 3.73
N ILE A 92 -8.26 -3.54 4.67
CA ILE A 92 -9.39 -4.45 4.42
C ILE A 92 -10.60 -3.65 3.93
N ALA A 93 -10.98 -2.59 4.66
CA ALA A 93 -12.12 -1.76 4.29
C ALA A 93 -11.91 -1.06 2.95
N PHE A 94 -10.73 -0.48 2.72
CA PHE A 94 -10.39 0.17 1.46
C PHE A 94 -10.44 -0.81 0.28
N GLY A 95 -9.82 -1.98 0.42
CA GLY A 95 -9.82 -3.04 -0.59
C GLY A 95 -11.22 -3.56 -0.90
N LEU A 96 -12.02 -3.84 0.13
CA LEU A 96 -13.39 -4.33 -0.01
C LEU A 96 -14.28 -3.29 -0.69
N VAL A 97 -14.27 -2.03 -0.24
CA VAL A 97 -15.06 -0.96 -0.85
C VAL A 97 -14.64 -0.73 -2.30
N TYR A 98 -13.33 -0.70 -2.57
CA TYR A 98 -12.81 -0.55 -3.94
C TYR A 98 -13.26 -1.69 -4.84
N MET A 99 -13.19 -2.93 -4.35
CA MET A 99 -13.62 -4.13 -5.08
C MET A 99 -15.12 -4.10 -5.37
N LEU A 100 -15.97 -3.80 -4.37
CA LEU A 100 -17.42 -3.76 -4.53
C LEU A 100 -17.88 -2.67 -5.50
N ILE A 101 -17.30 -1.47 -5.42
CA ILE A 101 -17.59 -0.38 -6.36
C ILE A 101 -17.19 -0.80 -7.78
N SER A 102 -16.01 -1.41 -7.93
CA SER A 102 -15.50 -1.87 -9.22
C SER A 102 -16.34 -3.01 -9.81
N LEU A 103 -16.80 -3.94 -8.97
CA LEU A 103 -17.65 -5.05 -9.37
C LEU A 103 -19.04 -4.57 -9.78
N ARG A 104 -19.63 -3.63 -9.03
CA ARG A 104 -20.90 -2.98 -9.38
C ARG A 104 -20.79 -2.23 -10.70
N ALA A 105 -19.70 -1.50 -10.93
CA ALA A 105 -19.44 -0.81 -12.19
C ALA A 105 -19.31 -1.80 -13.36
N LEU A 106 -18.66 -2.95 -13.13
CA LEU A 106 -18.54 -4.00 -14.14
C LEU A 106 -19.89 -4.66 -14.47
N TYR A 107 -20.70 -4.96 -13.45
CA TYR A 107 -22.02 -5.58 -13.64
C TYR A 107 -23.01 -4.64 -14.36
N ARG A 108 -22.99 -3.33 -14.04
CA ARG A 108 -23.83 -2.32 -14.70
C ARG A 108 -23.41 -1.98 -16.12
N ARG A 109 -22.18 -2.32 -16.53
CA ARG A 109 -21.70 -2.17 -17.92
C ARG A 109 -22.13 -3.32 -18.85
N ARG A 110 -23.12 -4.13 -18.45
CA ARG A 110 -23.83 -5.01 -19.38
C ARG A 110 -24.52 -4.13 -20.43
N LYS A 111 -23.91 -4.07 -21.61
CA LYS A 111 -24.47 -3.40 -22.79
C LYS A 111 -25.90 -3.87 -23.00
N HIS A 112 -26.83 -2.94 -23.10
CA HIS A 112 -28.20 -3.22 -23.51
C HIS A 112 -28.25 -3.17 -25.04
N MET A 113 -28.85 -4.20 -25.66
CA MET A 113 -29.17 -4.20 -27.09
C MET A 113 -30.62 -3.75 -27.25
N HIS A 114 -30.86 -2.74 -28.08
CA HIS A 114 -32.21 -2.33 -28.47
C HIS A 114 -32.29 -2.21 -29.99
N SER A 115 -33.42 -2.65 -30.54
CA SER A 115 -33.77 -2.46 -31.95
C SER A 115 -34.45 -1.11 -32.12
N HIS A 116 -33.95 -0.28 -33.06
CA HIS A 116 -34.61 0.97 -33.45
C HIS A 116 -35.23 0.82 -34.84
N ILE A 117 -36.42 1.38 -34.99
CA ILE A 117 -37.11 1.56 -36.27
C ILE A 117 -37.09 3.06 -36.55
N HIS A 118 -36.45 3.46 -37.66
CA HIS A 118 -36.44 4.86 -38.09
C HIS A 118 -37.76 5.25 -38.74
N ALA A 119 -38.02 6.55 -38.84
CA ALA A 119 -39.19 7.09 -39.52
C ALA A 119 -39.27 6.71 -41.02
N ASP A 120 -38.18 6.18 -41.59
CA ASP A 120 -38.09 5.64 -42.95
C ASP A 120 -38.41 4.12 -43.04
N GLY A 121 -38.76 3.48 -41.92
CA GLY A 121 -39.12 2.07 -41.85
C GLY A 121 -37.93 1.11 -41.81
N THR A 122 -36.68 1.61 -41.78
CA THR A 122 -35.50 0.75 -41.64
C THR A 122 -35.27 0.37 -40.19
N ALA A 123 -35.17 -0.93 -39.93
CA ALA A 123 -34.78 -1.48 -38.63
C ALA A 123 -33.29 -1.82 -38.66
N HIS A 124 -32.53 -1.31 -37.70
CA HIS A 124 -31.15 -1.73 -37.51
C HIS A 124 -30.81 -1.87 -36.02
N GLU A 125 -29.91 -2.81 -35.74
CA GLU A 125 -29.34 -3.00 -34.41
C GLU A 125 -28.09 -2.11 -34.28
N HIS A 126 -28.11 -1.21 -33.32
CA HIS A 126 -26.92 -0.48 -32.91
C HIS A 126 -26.49 -0.91 -31.51
N GLU A 127 -25.19 -1.12 -31.34
CA GLU A 127 -24.57 -1.24 -30.03
C GLU A 127 -24.28 0.18 -29.50
N HIS A 128 -25.15 0.70 -28.63
CA HIS A 128 -24.93 1.98 -27.96
C HIS A 128 -24.65 1.78 -26.47
N ASP A 129 -23.67 2.51 -25.94
CA ASP A 129 -23.51 2.74 -24.51
C ASP A 129 -24.22 4.05 -24.16
N HIS A 130 -25.41 3.99 -23.55
CA HIS A 130 -26.10 5.17 -23.01
C HIS A 130 -25.43 5.73 -21.74
N SER A 131 -24.12 5.59 -21.59
CA SER A 131 -23.34 6.37 -20.63
C SER A 131 -23.23 7.86 -21.02
N GLY A 132 -23.80 8.26 -22.17
CA GLY A 132 -23.75 9.64 -22.70
C GLY A 132 -25.01 10.50 -22.49
N GLY A 133 -26.08 10.01 -21.86
CA GLY A 133 -27.32 10.78 -21.70
C GLY A 133 -27.91 10.65 -20.29
N HIS A 134 -27.63 11.63 -19.43
CA HIS A 134 -28.27 11.84 -18.12
C HIS A 134 -27.80 10.95 -16.95
N SER A 135 -26.52 11.04 -16.62
CA SER A 135 -26.04 11.20 -15.23
C SER A 135 -24.53 11.37 -15.30
N HIS A 136 -24.09 12.52 -15.80
CA HIS A 136 -22.78 12.99 -15.42
C HIS A 136 -22.92 13.32 -13.93
N ILE A 137 -22.64 12.34 -13.07
CA ILE A 137 -22.03 12.68 -11.79
C ILE A 137 -20.78 13.42 -12.24
N HIS A 138 -20.82 14.75 -12.14
CA HIS A 138 -19.63 15.55 -12.09
C HIS A 138 -18.83 15.02 -10.89
N LEU A 139 -18.05 13.97 -11.13
CA LEU A 139 -16.79 13.71 -10.45
C LEU A 139 -15.73 14.68 -10.98
N ALA A 140 -16.15 15.85 -11.49
CA ALA A 140 -15.33 17.04 -11.49
C ALA A 140 -14.85 17.24 -10.03
N ASP A 141 -13.54 17.29 -9.86
CA ASP A 141 -12.84 17.64 -8.63
C ASP A 141 -12.97 16.73 -7.40
N ARG A 142 -13.22 15.42 -7.57
CA ARG A 142 -12.66 14.51 -6.56
C ARG A 142 -11.16 14.44 -6.80
N LYS A 143 -10.41 15.32 -6.10
CA LYS A 143 -8.96 15.17 -5.89
C LYS A 143 -8.67 13.68 -5.79
N ASN A 144 -7.69 13.17 -6.53
CA ASN A 144 -7.30 11.77 -6.44
C ASN A 144 -6.92 11.48 -4.97
N LEU A 145 -7.88 11.03 -4.16
CA LEU A 145 -7.70 10.82 -2.72
C LEU A 145 -6.97 9.50 -2.44
N THR A 146 -6.89 8.60 -3.42
CA THR A 146 -6.26 7.29 -3.23
C THR A 146 -4.82 7.36 -2.72
N PRO A 147 -3.91 8.20 -3.27
CA PRO A 147 -2.57 8.39 -2.71
C PRO A 147 -2.61 8.88 -1.26
N TRP A 148 -3.54 9.77 -0.90
CA TRP A 148 -3.70 10.27 0.47
C TRP A 148 -4.21 9.19 1.42
N ILE A 149 -5.16 8.37 0.98
CA ILE A 149 -5.67 7.23 1.77
C ILE A 149 -4.55 6.22 2.00
N LEU A 150 -3.80 5.85 0.96
CA LEU A 150 -2.66 4.95 1.10
C LEU A 150 -1.59 5.54 2.03
N PHE A 151 -1.31 6.83 1.92
CA PHE A 151 -0.37 7.51 2.80
C PHE A 151 -0.81 7.47 4.27
N LEU A 152 -2.10 7.75 4.54
CA LEU A 152 -2.66 7.67 5.89
C LEU A 152 -2.55 6.24 6.46
N ILE A 153 -2.91 5.24 5.66
CA ILE A 153 -2.79 3.83 6.04
C ILE A 153 -1.34 3.49 6.42
N PHE A 154 -0.37 3.88 5.58
CA PHE A 154 1.04 3.55 5.79
C PHE A 154 1.66 4.29 6.98
N ILE A 155 1.29 5.55 7.23
CA ILE A 155 1.70 6.28 8.44
C ILE A 155 1.15 5.61 9.70
N LEU A 156 -0.08 5.12 9.64
CA LEU A 156 -0.67 4.38 10.75
C LEU A 156 -0.10 2.97 10.85
N GLY A 157 0.40 2.39 9.76
CA GLY A 157 1.08 1.10 9.75
C GLY A 157 2.33 1.12 10.63
N PRO A 158 2.44 0.21 11.61
CA PRO A 158 3.60 0.10 12.47
C PRO A 158 4.73 -0.59 11.74
N CYS A 159 5.95 -0.25 12.12
CA CYS A 159 7.12 -0.98 11.70
C CYS A 159 7.58 -1.84 12.88
N GLU A 160 6.78 -2.86 13.22
CA GLU A 160 6.88 -3.62 14.46
C GLU A 160 8.30 -4.14 14.77
N PRO A 161 9.08 -4.64 13.80
CA PRO A 161 10.43 -5.13 14.09
C PRO A 161 11.42 -4.04 14.51
N LEU A 162 11.13 -2.77 14.24
CA LEU A 162 12.06 -1.66 14.50
C LEU A 162 12.26 -1.41 16.00
N ILE A 163 11.20 -1.43 16.81
CA ILE A 163 11.28 -1.04 18.22
C ILE A 163 12.19 -1.97 19.03
N PRO A 164 12.06 -3.32 18.95
CA PRO A 164 12.97 -4.22 19.65
C PRO A 164 14.44 -4.01 19.27
N ILE A 165 14.72 -3.77 17.99
CA ILE A 165 16.09 -3.56 17.49
C ILE A 165 16.66 -2.22 17.96
N LEU A 166 15.84 -1.16 18.06
CA LEU A 166 16.26 0.13 18.61
C LEU A 166 16.46 0.10 20.13
N MET A 167 15.66 -0.69 20.84
CA MET A 167 15.69 -0.75 22.30
C MET A 167 16.97 -1.38 22.84
N TYR A 168 17.57 -2.34 22.12
CA TYR A 168 18.82 -2.99 22.53
C TYR A 168 20.01 -2.00 22.69
N PRO A 169 20.43 -1.25 21.65
CA PRO A 169 21.51 -0.27 21.80
C PRO A 169 21.12 0.89 22.73
N ALA A 170 19.83 1.20 22.86
CA ALA A 170 19.36 2.20 23.81
C ALA A 170 19.60 1.76 25.27
N ALA A 171 19.34 0.49 25.60
CA ALA A 171 19.60 -0.07 26.92
C ALA A 171 21.10 -0.11 27.27
N GLU A 172 21.98 -0.22 26.27
CA GLU A 172 23.44 -0.11 26.43
C GLU A 172 23.94 1.35 26.49
N ASN A 173 23.06 2.35 26.51
CA ASN A 173 23.40 3.78 26.41
C ASN A 173 24.21 4.14 25.14
N ASN A 174 24.08 3.37 24.07
CA ASN A 174 24.79 3.56 22.80
C ASN A 174 23.93 4.33 21.79
N ILE A 175 23.90 5.66 21.92
CA ILE A 175 23.12 6.56 21.05
C ILE A 175 23.53 6.42 19.57
N SER A 176 24.85 6.28 19.31
CA SER A 176 25.34 6.05 17.95
C SER A 176 24.78 4.76 17.33
N GLY A 177 24.65 3.70 18.14
CA GLY A 177 24.05 2.44 17.72
C GLY A 177 22.56 2.58 17.38
N VAL A 178 21.81 3.32 18.20
CA VAL A 178 20.38 3.60 17.94
C VAL A 178 20.20 4.33 16.61
N ILE A 179 20.98 5.39 16.37
CA ILE A 179 20.90 6.18 15.13
C ILE A 179 21.31 5.31 13.92
N LEU A 180 22.40 4.55 14.04
CA LEU A 180 22.87 3.67 12.97
C LEU A 180 21.82 2.63 12.58
N VAL A 181 21.23 1.94 13.56
CA VAL A 181 20.16 0.95 13.35
C VAL A 181 18.96 1.61 12.68
N ALA A 182 18.49 2.76 13.20
CA ALA A 182 17.35 3.47 12.63
C ALA A 182 17.58 3.82 11.15
N VAL A 183 18.75 4.38 10.82
CA VAL A 183 19.09 4.79 9.45
C VAL A 183 19.21 3.59 8.53
N LEU A 184 19.94 2.54 8.92
CA LEU A 184 20.14 1.34 8.10
C LEU A 184 18.82 0.63 7.83
N PHE A 185 18.02 0.40 8.87
CA PHE A 185 16.72 -0.23 8.73
C PHE A 185 15.80 0.59 7.81
N SER A 186 15.78 1.93 7.99
CA SER A 186 14.97 2.82 7.15
C SER A 186 15.39 2.79 5.70
N ALA A 187 16.69 2.90 5.43
CA ALA A 187 17.24 2.90 4.09
C ALA A 187 16.93 1.59 3.37
N VAL A 188 17.13 0.44 4.04
CA VAL A 188 16.88 -0.88 3.46
C VAL A 188 15.39 -1.12 3.22
N THR A 189 14.52 -0.74 4.17
CA THR A 189 13.06 -0.88 4.03
C THR A 189 12.55 -0.09 2.82
N ILE A 190 12.91 1.20 2.73
CA ILE A 190 12.48 2.06 1.61
C ILE A 190 13.07 1.55 0.29
N ALA A 191 14.35 1.17 0.27
CA ALA A 191 14.99 0.65 -0.94
C ALA A 191 14.33 -0.66 -1.41
N THR A 192 13.98 -1.55 -0.49
CA THR A 192 13.31 -2.83 -0.79
C THR A 192 11.91 -2.58 -1.34
N MET A 193 11.10 -1.74 -0.68
CA MET A 193 9.79 -1.33 -1.20
C MET A 193 9.89 -0.78 -2.62
N MET A 194 10.81 0.15 -2.86
CA MET A 194 11.01 0.77 -4.17
C MET A 194 11.46 -0.25 -5.23
N ALA A 195 12.40 -1.13 -4.89
CA ALA A 195 12.92 -2.14 -5.81
C ALA A 195 11.83 -3.13 -6.24
N VAL A 196 11.03 -3.62 -5.29
CA VAL A 196 9.92 -4.55 -5.57
C VAL A 196 8.87 -3.85 -6.43
N VAL A 197 8.42 -2.67 -6.05
CA VAL A 197 7.42 -1.91 -6.83
C VAL A 197 7.93 -1.65 -8.25
N LEU A 198 9.18 -1.19 -8.41
CA LEU A 198 9.76 -0.93 -9.73
C LEU A 198 9.83 -2.20 -10.59
N THR A 199 10.31 -3.31 -10.02
CA THR A 199 10.45 -4.58 -10.74
C THR A 199 9.10 -5.09 -11.24
N PHE A 200 8.08 -5.09 -10.38
CA PHE A 200 6.73 -5.50 -10.78
C PHE A 200 6.11 -4.54 -11.81
N ARG A 201 6.31 -3.22 -11.65
CA ARG A 201 5.80 -2.22 -12.58
C ARG A 201 6.43 -2.33 -13.96
N LEU A 202 7.72 -2.59 -14.05
CA LEU A 202 8.41 -2.84 -15.31
C LEU A 202 8.00 -4.18 -15.91
N GLY A 203 7.86 -5.23 -15.10
CA GLY A 203 7.38 -6.55 -15.54
C GLY A 203 5.97 -6.49 -16.13
N LEU A 204 5.01 -5.88 -15.42
CA LEU A 204 3.63 -5.72 -15.88
C LEU A 204 3.54 -4.89 -17.16
N SER A 205 4.39 -3.88 -17.34
CA SER A 205 4.41 -3.06 -18.56
C SER A 205 4.78 -3.83 -19.83
N ARG A 206 5.43 -4.99 -19.71
CA ARG A 206 5.80 -5.85 -20.84
C ARG A 206 4.74 -6.91 -21.18
N ILE A 207 3.74 -7.09 -20.33
CA ILE A 207 2.69 -8.10 -20.50
C ILE A 207 1.46 -7.42 -21.12
N ASN A 208 0.85 -8.05 -22.12
CA ASN A 208 -0.37 -7.53 -22.75
C ASN A 208 -1.59 -7.78 -21.85
N LEU A 209 -1.92 -6.82 -20.98
CA LEU A 209 -3.03 -6.91 -20.02
C LEU A 209 -4.42 -6.64 -20.61
N LYS A 210 -4.55 -6.46 -21.94
CA LYS A 210 -5.83 -6.23 -22.64
C LYS A 210 -6.99 -7.15 -22.22
N PRO A 211 -6.84 -8.49 -22.08
CA PRO A 211 -7.95 -9.35 -21.67
C PRO A 211 -8.34 -9.15 -20.19
N LEU A 212 -7.39 -8.71 -19.35
CA LEU A 212 -7.59 -8.49 -17.93
C LEU A 212 -8.03 -7.06 -17.59
N GLU A 213 -7.92 -6.13 -18.54
CA GLU A 213 -8.16 -4.69 -18.37
C GLU A 213 -9.52 -4.40 -17.73
N ARG A 214 -10.56 -5.17 -18.09
CA ARG A 214 -11.91 -5.05 -17.51
C ARG A 214 -12.00 -5.44 -16.04
N TYR A 215 -11.08 -6.27 -15.54
CA TYR A 215 -11.04 -6.78 -14.17
C TYR A 215 -9.96 -6.14 -13.29
N VAL A 216 -9.01 -5.38 -13.87
CA VAL A 216 -7.87 -4.79 -13.12
C VAL A 216 -8.32 -4.07 -11.84
N ASN A 217 -9.42 -3.31 -11.88
CA ASN A 217 -9.91 -2.60 -10.71
C ASN A 217 -10.47 -3.55 -9.62
N VAL A 218 -11.15 -4.62 -10.02
CA VAL A 218 -11.66 -5.64 -9.08
C VAL A 218 -10.48 -6.40 -8.46
N ILE A 219 -9.50 -6.80 -9.28
CA ILE A 219 -8.29 -7.49 -8.84
C ILE A 219 -7.50 -6.60 -7.88
N ALA A 220 -7.35 -5.31 -8.16
CA ALA A 220 -6.66 -4.38 -7.28
C ALA A 220 -7.31 -4.30 -5.89
N GLY A 221 -8.64 -4.16 -5.83
CA GLY A 221 -9.37 -4.17 -4.57
C GLY A 221 -9.23 -5.49 -3.81
N ALA A 222 -9.33 -6.62 -4.52
CA ALA A 222 -9.17 -7.94 -3.93
C ALA A 222 -7.76 -8.16 -3.36
N VAL A 223 -6.71 -7.79 -4.09
CA VAL A 223 -5.31 -7.91 -3.63
C VAL A 223 -5.06 -7.07 -2.38
N ILE A 224 -5.59 -5.84 -2.33
CA ILE A 224 -5.45 -4.96 -1.17
C ILE A 224 -6.22 -5.50 0.05
N MET A 225 -7.42 -6.03 -0.17
CA MET A 225 -8.20 -6.67 0.89
C MET A 225 -7.45 -7.89 1.43
N VAL A 226 -6.92 -8.74 0.55
CA VAL A 226 -6.14 -9.93 0.94
C VAL A 226 -4.85 -9.55 1.66
N SER A 227 -4.15 -8.49 1.27
CA SER A 227 -2.97 -8.02 2.02
C SER A 227 -3.34 -7.55 3.42
N GLY A 228 -4.46 -6.84 3.59
CA GLY A 228 -4.95 -6.45 4.91
C GLY A 228 -5.37 -7.65 5.79
N LEU A 229 -6.02 -8.65 5.20
CA LEU A 229 -6.34 -9.91 5.89
C LEU A 229 -5.07 -10.69 6.27
N ALA A 230 -4.05 -10.67 5.40
CA ALA A 230 -2.77 -11.32 5.68
C ALA A 230 -2.12 -10.72 6.94
N ILE A 231 -2.09 -9.39 7.09
CA ILE A 231 -1.62 -8.74 8.33
C ILE A 231 -2.45 -9.24 9.53
N GLN A 232 -3.78 -9.16 9.42
CA GLN A 232 -4.68 -9.45 10.55
C GLN A 232 -4.59 -10.90 11.06
N PHE A 233 -4.39 -11.88 10.17
CA PHE A 233 -4.41 -13.30 10.51
C PHE A 233 -3.03 -13.94 10.62
N LEU A 234 -2.02 -13.40 9.95
CA LEU A 234 -0.65 -13.93 9.99
C LEU A 234 0.25 -13.14 10.96
N GLY A 235 -0.20 -11.98 11.46
CA GLY A 235 0.61 -11.13 12.34
C GLY A 235 1.90 -10.67 11.64
N LEU A 236 1.79 -10.38 10.35
CA LEU A 236 2.87 -9.87 9.50
C LEU A 236 3.01 -8.35 9.64
#